data_AF-A0A0C9X5M6-F1
#
_entry.id   AF-A0A0C9X5M6-F1
#
_cell.length_a   1.000
_cell.length_b   1.000
_cell.length_c   1.000
_cell.angle_alpha   90.00
_cell.angle_beta   90.00
_cell.angle_gamma   90.00
#
_symmetry.space_group_name_H-M   'P 1'
#
loop_
_entity.id
_entity.type
_entity.pdbx_description
1 polymer ?
#
loop_
_entity_poly.entity_id
_entity_poly.type
_entity_poly.pdbx_seq_one_letter_code
_entity_poly.pdbx_strand_id
1 'polypeptide(L)'
;MSGINVFSGARNVVVSGAITVAETINYNVQLSNRITSGAAIPLMPNASTRFTGRTEILAKMNDHFSKGFDNEQHRRRKYFLLHGMGGIGKTQICLRFIEDMSGK
;
A
#
# COMPACT_ATOMS: atom_id res chain seq x y z
N MET A 1 38.58 4.01 -1.00
CA MET A 1 37.30 3.47 -1.52
C MET A 1 36.54 2.89 -0.33
N SER A 2 35.39 3.45 0.07
CA SER A 2 34.62 2.95 1.22
C SER A 2 33.65 1.86 0.77
N GLY A 3 33.72 0.67 1.38
CA GLY A 3 32.75 -0.41 1.15
C GLY A 3 31.38 -0.11 1.77
N ILE A 4 30.33 -0.72 1.23
CA ILE A 4 28.96 -0.60 1.74
C ILE A 4 28.84 -1.41 3.04
N ASN A 5 28.59 -0.74 4.17
CA ASN A 5 28.40 -1.40 5.45
C ASN A 5 26.94 -1.85 5.63
N VAL A 6 26.63 -3.08 5.24
CA VAL A 6 25.26 -3.63 5.22
C VAL A 6 24.66 -3.82 6.63
N PHE A 7 25.50 -4.10 7.64
CA PHE A 7 25.05 -4.39 9.01
C PHE A 7 25.75 -3.53 10.07
N SER A 8 25.99 -2.26 9.77
CA SER A 8 26.65 -1.36 10.72
C SER A 8 25.86 -1.29 12.04
N GLY A 9 26.47 -1.72 13.15
CA GLY A 9 25.88 -1.68 14.49
C GLY A 9 24.97 -2.85 14.88
N ALA A 10 24.76 -3.85 14.02
CA ALA A 10 23.93 -5.01 14.36
C ALA A 10 24.67 -5.99 15.29
N ARG A 11 23.93 -6.66 16.19
CA ARG A 11 24.43 -7.75 17.03
C ARG A 11 23.52 -8.98 16.88
N ASN A 12 24.08 -10.18 17.00
CA ASN A 12 23.37 -11.46 16.92
C ASN A 12 22.69 -11.73 15.56
N VAL A 13 23.41 -11.51 14.45
CA VAL A 13 22.92 -11.77 13.08
C VAL A 13 23.48 -13.10 12.59
N VAL A 14 22.59 -14.04 12.24
CA VAL A 14 22.95 -15.29 11.54
C VAL A 14 22.39 -15.20 10.13
N VAL A 15 23.28 -15.30 9.14
CA VAL A 15 22.89 -15.40 7.73
C VAL A 15 23.29 -16.77 7.21
N SER A 16 22.36 -17.45 6.56
CA SER A 16 22.63 -18.65 5.78
C SER A 16 22.24 -18.38 4.33
N GLY A 17 23.17 -18.59 3.40
CA GLY A 17 23.00 -18.26 1.97
C GLY A 17 23.71 -16.97 1.54
N ALA A 18 23.38 -16.46 0.34
CA ALA A 18 24.00 -15.28 -0.27
C ALA A 18 23.21 -14.00 0.02
N ILE A 19 23.92 -12.87 0.19
CA ILE A 19 23.33 -11.53 0.37
C ILE A 19 23.56 -10.72 -0.90
N THR A 20 22.48 -10.36 -1.58
CA THR A 20 22.53 -9.47 -2.74
C THR A 20 22.19 -8.05 -2.30
N VAL A 21 23.16 -7.14 -2.36
CA VAL A 21 22.96 -5.72 -2.04
C VAL A 21 22.64 -4.98 -3.35
N ALA A 22 21.40 -4.54 -3.50
CA ALA A 22 21.03 -3.63 -4.59
C ALA A 22 21.45 -2.20 -4.20
N GLU A 23 22.40 -1.61 -4.93
CA GLU A 23 22.92 -0.25 -4.70
C GLU A 23 21.84 0.84 -4.91
N THR A 24 20.77 0.51 -5.63
CA THR A 24 19.62 1.39 -5.81
C THR A 24 18.34 0.56 -5.87
N ILE A 25 17.52 0.61 -4.83
CA ILE A 25 16.11 0.23 -4.94
C ILE A 25 15.43 1.41 -5.65
N ASN A 26 15.32 1.36 -6.97
CA ASN A 26 14.48 2.29 -7.70
C ASN A 26 13.02 2.00 -7.30
N TYR A 27 12.50 2.76 -6.35
CA TYR A 27 11.06 2.88 -6.15
C TYR A 27 10.50 3.63 -7.37
N ASN A 28 10.29 2.92 -8.47
CA ASN A 28 9.40 3.42 -9.49
C ASN A 28 8.02 3.49 -8.83
N VAL A 29 7.64 4.68 -8.36
CA VAL A 29 6.24 5.06 -8.14
C VAL A 29 5.60 5.17 -9.52
N GLN A 30 5.54 4.04 -10.22
CA GLN A 30 4.67 3.88 -11.35
C GLN A 30 3.45 3.13 -10.83
N LEU A 31 2.39 3.90 -10.63
CA LEU A 31 1.00 3.46 -10.64
C LEU A 31 0.65 2.88 -12.03
N SER A 32 1.52 2.07 -12.61
CA SER A 32 1.42 1.56 -13.97
C SER A 32 1.76 0.09 -13.95
N ASN A 33 0.75 -0.67 -14.32
CA ASN A 33 0.65 -2.12 -14.36
C ASN A 33 1.61 -2.76 -15.37
N ARG A 34 2.92 -2.47 -15.30
CA ARG A 34 3.93 -3.22 -16.06
C ARG A 34 4.41 -4.38 -15.20
N ILE A 35 3.74 -5.50 -15.42
CA ILE A 35 4.19 -6.84 -15.03
C ILE A 35 5.61 -7.02 -15.58
N THR A 36 6.60 -6.79 -14.72
CA THR A 36 7.95 -7.33 -14.94
C THR A 36 7.94 -8.70 -14.28
N SER A 37 8.10 -9.72 -15.11
CA SER A 37 8.07 -11.15 -14.81
C SER A 37 9.27 -11.56 -13.95
N GLY A 38 9.31 -11.09 -12.71
CA GLY A 38 10.32 -11.44 -11.71
C GLY A 38 9.79 -11.12 -10.32
N ALA A 39 9.03 -12.06 -9.74
CA ALA A 39 8.56 -12.14 -8.35
C ALA A 39 8.66 -10.83 -7.52
N ALA A 40 8.04 -9.76 -8.00
CA ALA A 40 7.99 -8.50 -7.28
C ALA A 40 6.93 -8.65 -6.19
N ILE A 41 7.36 -8.74 -4.93
CA ILE A 41 6.45 -8.67 -3.79
C ILE A 41 5.80 -7.28 -3.84
N PRO A 42 4.47 -7.17 -3.97
CA PRO A 42 3.83 -5.88 -4.02
C PRO A 42 4.03 -5.16 -2.68
N LEU A 43 4.43 -3.89 -2.74
CA LEU A 43 4.65 -3.06 -1.55
C LEU A 43 3.38 -2.96 -0.68
N MET A 44 2.22 -3.05 -1.32
CA MET A 44 0.92 -3.12 -0.66
C MET A 44 0.26 -4.46 -1.03
N PRO A 45 -0.14 -5.29 -0.06
CA PRO A 45 -0.87 -6.51 -0.38
C PRO A 45 -2.22 -6.16 -1.00
N ASN A 46 -2.71 -7.03 -1.88
CA ASN A 46 -4.08 -6.96 -2.36
C ASN A 46 -5.07 -7.15 -1.21
N ALA A 47 -6.29 -6.66 -1.37
CA ALA A 47 -7.38 -7.01 -0.49
C ALA A 47 -7.63 -8.52 -0.55
N SER A 48 -8.13 -9.05 0.55
CA SER A 48 -8.49 -10.45 0.65
C SER A 48 -9.57 -10.79 -0.38
N THR A 49 -9.37 -11.87 -1.13
CA THR A 49 -10.38 -12.45 -2.02
C THR A 49 -11.64 -12.91 -1.28
N ARG A 50 -11.53 -13.06 0.06
CA ARG A 50 -12.64 -13.43 0.95
C ARG A 50 -13.27 -12.21 1.63
N PHE A 51 -12.95 -11.00 1.19
CA PHE A 51 -13.55 -9.78 1.71
C PHE A 51 -15.05 -9.75 1.39
N THR A 52 -15.88 -9.69 2.44
CA THR A 52 -17.34 -9.66 2.34
C THR A 52 -17.94 -8.59 3.24
N GLY A 53 -19.16 -8.14 2.91
CA GLY A 53 -19.86 -7.11 3.65
C GLY A 53 -19.18 -5.74 3.57
N ARG A 54 -19.42 -4.88 4.57
CA ARG A 54 -18.84 -3.52 4.71
C ARG A 54 -19.12 -2.57 3.53
N THR A 55 -20.10 -2.89 2.70
CA THR A 55 -20.54 -2.10 1.54
C THR A 55 -20.95 -0.68 1.93
N GLU A 56 -21.63 -0.51 3.06
CA GLU A 56 -22.00 0.82 3.57
C GLU A 56 -20.79 1.70 3.89
N ILE A 57 -19.72 1.11 4.45
CA ILE A 57 -18.50 1.84 4.78
C ILE A 57 -17.79 2.23 3.48
N LEU A 58 -17.67 1.31 2.53
CA LEU A 58 -17.10 1.59 1.20
C LEU A 58 -17.88 2.67 0.47
N ALA A 59 -19.22 2.65 0.51
CA ALA A 59 -20.06 3.69 -0.07
C ALA A 59 -19.83 5.06 0.57
N LYS A 60 -19.73 5.13 1.91
CA LYS A 60 -19.40 6.37 2.65
C LYS A 60 -18.01 6.90 2.30
N MET A 61 -17.02 6.01 2.16
CA MET A 61 -15.68 6.38 1.72
C MET A 61 -15.70 6.92 0.29
N ASN A 62 -16.36 6.22 -0.63
CA ASN A 62 -16.48 6.63 -2.03
C ASN A 62 -17.16 7.99 -2.15
N ASP A 63 -18.26 8.21 -1.43
CA ASP A 63 -18.97 9.50 -1.39
C ASP A 63 -18.07 10.62 -0.86
N HIS A 64 -17.38 10.41 0.26
CA HIS A 64 -16.49 11.39 0.87
C HIS A 64 -15.34 11.80 -0.08
N PHE A 65 -14.69 10.82 -0.70
CA PHE A 65 -13.55 11.07 -1.58
C PHE A 65 -13.96 11.56 -2.96
N SER A 66 -15.10 11.09 -3.51
CA SER A 66 -15.59 11.47 -4.86
C SER A 66 -16.31 12.82 -4.91
N LYS A 67 -16.90 13.29 -3.80
CA LYS A 67 -17.60 14.58 -3.78
C LYS A 67 -16.64 15.74 -4.04
N GLY A 68 -16.86 16.46 -5.14
CA GLY A 68 -16.05 17.62 -5.51
C GLY A 68 -14.76 17.20 -6.20
N PHE A 69 -14.87 16.67 -7.43
CA PHE A 69 -13.85 16.72 -8.48
C PHE A 69 -14.06 17.90 -9.47
N ASP A 70 -15.16 18.66 -9.36
CA ASP A 70 -15.56 19.71 -10.32
C ASP A 70 -15.53 21.19 -9.85
N ASN A 71 -15.20 21.51 -8.59
CA ASN A 71 -15.09 22.87 -8.04
C ASN A 71 -13.76 23.17 -7.30
N GLU A 72 -13.11 24.31 -7.59
CA GLU A 72 -11.79 24.79 -7.10
C GLU A 72 -11.45 24.65 -5.58
N GLN A 73 -12.42 24.29 -4.73
CA GLN A 73 -12.23 23.81 -3.36
C GLN A 73 -11.32 22.56 -3.24
N HIS A 74 -10.90 21.97 -4.36
CA HIS A 74 -10.10 20.74 -4.52
C HIS A 74 -8.71 20.71 -3.89
N ARG A 75 -8.17 21.82 -3.41
CA ARG A 75 -6.81 21.83 -2.86
C ARG A 75 -6.71 21.35 -1.41
N ARG A 76 -7.83 21.04 -0.75
CA ARG A 76 -7.81 20.60 0.65
C ARG A 76 -7.71 19.08 0.74
N ARG A 77 -6.70 18.61 1.48
CA ARG A 77 -6.49 17.21 1.81
C ARG A 77 -7.70 16.67 2.58
N LYS A 78 -8.30 15.60 2.08
CA LYS A 78 -9.42 14.89 2.72
C LYS A 78 -8.91 13.81 3.67
N TYR A 79 -9.64 13.57 4.75
CA TYR A 79 -9.32 12.56 5.76
C TYR A 79 -10.58 11.77 6.14
N PHE A 80 -10.45 10.46 6.25
CA PHE A 80 -11.53 9.56 6.66
C PHE A 80 -11.06 8.72 7.84
N LEU A 81 -11.75 8.83 8.99
CA LEU A 81 -11.43 8.07 10.19
C LEU A 81 -12.20 6.75 10.20
N LEU A 82 -11.48 5.64 10.07
CA LEU A 82 -12.02 4.30 10.24
C LEU A 82 -11.64 3.75 11.62
N HIS A 83 -12.61 3.58 12.52
CA HIS A 83 -12.40 3.09 13.88
C HIS A 83 -13.15 1.77 14.14
N GLY A 84 -12.71 1.03 15.17
CA GLY A 84 -13.29 -0.26 15.56
C GLY A 84 -12.28 -1.15 16.26
N MET A 85 -12.76 -2.27 16.82
CA MET A 85 -11.94 -3.24 17.54
C MET A 85 -10.76 -3.79 16.70
N GLY A 86 -9.75 -4.34 17.38
CA GLY A 86 -8.65 -5.06 16.73
C GLY A 86 -9.17 -6.22 15.86
N GLY A 87 -8.48 -6.53 14.77
CA GLY A 87 -8.83 -7.68 13.92
C GLY A 87 -10.08 -7.54 13.05
N ILE A 88 -10.90 -6.49 13.20
CA ILE A 88 -12.16 -6.32 12.45
C ILE A 88 -11.99 -6.06 10.93
N GLY A 89 -10.74 -6.00 10.45
CA GLY A 89 -10.44 -5.83 9.03
C GLY A 89 -10.37 -4.37 8.55
N LYS A 90 -10.07 -3.39 9.42
CA LYS A 90 -9.94 -1.97 9.01
C LYS A 90 -8.95 -1.78 7.85
N THR A 91 -7.77 -2.40 7.94
CA THR A 91 -6.78 -2.39 6.85
C THR A 91 -7.33 -3.01 5.57
N GLN A 92 -8.06 -4.13 5.68
CA GLN A 92 -8.67 -4.81 4.53
C GLN A 92 -9.75 -3.96 3.85
N ILE A 93 -10.52 -3.17 4.61
CA ILE A 93 -11.47 -2.20 4.06
C ILE A 93 -10.74 -1.13 3.25
N CYS A 94 -9.61 -0.59 3.75
CA CYS A 94 -8.82 0.39 3.02
C CYS A 94 -8.22 -0.19 1.73
N LEU A 95 -7.68 -1.41 1.77
CA LEU A 95 -7.15 -2.09 0.59
C LEU A 95 -8.23 -2.31 -0.45
N ARG A 96 -9.40 -2.82 -0.03
CA ARG A 96 -10.54 -3.04 -0.92
C ARG A 96 -11.02 -1.76 -1.57
N PHE A 97 -11.10 -0.67 -0.80
CA PHE A 97 -11.46 0.64 -1.33
C PHE A 97 -10.49 1.11 -2.44
N ILE A 98 -9.18 0.95 -2.24
CA ILE A 98 -8.18 1.34 -3.25
C ILE A 98 -8.31 0.50 -4.52
N GLU A 99 -8.54 -0.80 -4.39
CA GLU A 99 -8.80 -1.68 -5.53
C GLU A 99 -10.07 -1.27 -6.29
N ASP A 100 -11.17 -1.02 -5.58
CA ASP A 100 -12.45 -0.58 -6.18
C ASP A 100 -12.32 0.78 -6.89
N MET A 101 -11.40 1.65 -6.44
CA MET A 101 -11.10 2.95 -7.07
C MET A 101 -10.12 2.84 -8.25
N SER A 102 -9.26 1.82 -8.27
CA SER A 102 -8.24 1.63 -9.32
C SER A 102 -8.75 0.79 -10.50
N GLY A 103 -9.78 -0.04 -10.28
CA GLY A 103 -10.45 -0.83 -11.33
C GLY A 103 -11.57 -0.10 -12.07
N LYS A 104 -11.74 1.20 -11.83
CA LYS A 104 -12.60 2.11 -12.61
C LYS A 104 -11.73 2.95 -13.54
#